data_AF-A0A6A4RUN7-F1
#
_entry.id   AF-A0A6A4RUN7-F1
#
_cell.length_a   1.000
_cell.length_b   1.000
_cell.length_c   1.000
_cell.angle_alpha   90.00
_cell.angle_beta   90.00
_cell.angle_gamma   90.00
#
_symmetry.space_group_name_H-M   'P 1'
#
loop_
_entity.id
_entity.type
_entity.pdbx_description
1 polymer ?
#
loop_
_entity_poly.entity_id
_entity_poly.type
_entity_poly.pdbx_seq_one_letter_code
_entity_poly.pdbx_strand_id
1 'polypeptide(L)'
;MKGEERISLYGHNTEDCYLFFFFFGVSSPSVSLPPAGQRVVTTSNHQEREIRSLSAEIDSLKNPQNLSSSPHLDELREENTKLKYRLNVLKRTLQDERTRCTKSMTNINQQLQQIFGEAIRASCPELDAPPLAVTPNQQPKFGDYQCNSAMAMAQMLKVKGVKVSPREIAEKIIQNLPDNDLVQKTEIAGPGFINIHLKRTFVSKLLSNLLINGVQPPPLAARKKVVVDFSSPNIAKEMHVGHLRSTIIGDSMCRLFEFLGYDVLRLNHVGDWGTQFGMLIAHLQDKFPDYLSVSPPIGDLQGFYKESKKRFDEEEDFKKRAYQCVVRLQSKEPEFIKAWNLICDVSRREFQKVYDCLDIHIIERGESFYQELMTEVVKEFESRGMMQLDEGRKIVFAPGQSIPLTIVKSDGGFTYDTSDLAALRQRIFHEKADVIIYVTDSGQFENVETKKFKTRSGDTVRLMDLLDEGLKRSMDKLKDKERDKVRTSRLFLYDKLRYYQKFPSAVNDMKQYEIFFMLR
;
A
#
# COMPACT_ATOMS: atom_id res chain seq x y z
N MET A 1 -17.32 27.95 5.83
CA MET A 1 -16.81 28.15 4.45
C MET A 1 -15.33 28.49 4.59
N LYS A 2 -14.35 27.77 4.07
CA LYS A 2 -14.29 26.78 3.00
C LYS A 2 -13.64 25.49 3.55
N GLY A 3 -14.11 24.35 3.06
CA GLY A 3 -13.61 23.02 3.44
C GLY A 3 -12.33 22.68 2.70
N GLU A 4 -11.45 22.00 3.41
CA GLU A 4 -10.28 21.30 2.88
C GLU A 4 -10.76 19.96 2.30
N GLU A 5 -10.72 19.81 0.98
CA GLU A 5 -10.94 18.54 0.31
C GLU A 5 -9.64 17.74 0.28
N ARG A 6 -9.65 16.63 1.02
CA ARG A 6 -8.76 15.48 0.81
C ARG A 6 -9.23 14.73 -0.42
N ILE A 7 -8.34 14.47 -1.37
CA ILE A 7 -8.62 13.53 -2.48
C ILE A 7 -7.60 12.39 -2.42
N SER A 8 -8.12 11.22 -2.03
CA SER A 8 -7.51 9.90 -2.13
C SER A 8 -7.93 9.32 -3.48
N LEU A 9 -7.00 9.06 -4.40
CA LEU A 9 -7.28 8.43 -5.68
C LEU A 9 -7.18 6.91 -5.56
N TYR A 10 -8.34 6.24 -5.48
CA TYR A 10 -8.48 4.85 -5.89
C TYR A 10 -8.76 4.82 -7.40
N GLY A 11 -8.00 4.00 -8.13
CA GLY A 11 -8.21 3.74 -9.54
C GLY A 11 -9.47 2.90 -9.77
N HIS A 12 -10.28 3.31 -10.73
CA HIS A 12 -11.22 2.48 -11.48
C HIS A 12 -11.67 3.27 -12.71
N ASN A 13 -11.23 2.84 -13.90
CA ASN A 13 -12.11 2.40 -14.99
C ASN A 13 -11.35 2.35 -16.32
N THR A 14 -11.31 1.13 -16.84
CA THR A 14 -11.12 0.77 -18.23
C THR A 14 -12.35 1.15 -19.06
N GLU A 15 -12.10 1.46 -20.34
CA GLU A 15 -13.05 1.63 -21.46
C GLU A 15 -13.90 2.92 -21.48
N ASP A 16 -13.58 3.80 -22.43
CA ASP A 16 -14.52 4.16 -23.52
C ASP A 16 -13.89 5.17 -24.49
N CYS A 17 -13.64 4.72 -25.72
CA CYS A 17 -13.50 5.57 -26.90
C CYS A 17 -14.91 5.82 -27.46
N TYR A 18 -15.32 7.06 -27.76
CA TYR A 18 -16.06 7.39 -29.00
C TYR A 18 -16.14 8.93 -29.21
N LEU A 19 -16.04 9.27 -30.49
CA LEU A 19 -16.06 10.56 -31.19
C LEU A 19 -17.20 11.52 -30.79
N PHE A 20 -16.89 12.81 -30.66
CA PHE A 20 -17.87 13.92 -30.72
C PHE A 20 -17.75 14.65 -32.06
N PHE A 21 -18.87 14.83 -32.77
CA PHE A 21 -19.02 15.78 -33.88
C PHE A 21 -19.96 16.92 -33.50
N PHE A 22 -19.61 18.11 -33.99
CA PHE A 22 -20.15 19.44 -33.66
C PHE A 22 -21.61 19.69 -34.06
N PHE A 23 -22.30 20.48 -33.23
CA PHE A 23 -23.53 21.22 -33.55
C PHE A 23 -23.20 22.58 -34.19
N PHE A 24 -23.93 22.96 -35.25
CA PHE A 24 -24.24 24.37 -35.52
C PHE A 24 -25.68 24.47 -36.03
N GLY A 25 -26.48 25.27 -35.32
CA GLY A 25 -27.83 25.63 -35.71
C GLY A 25 -27.87 26.86 -36.61
N VAL A 26 -28.95 27.00 -37.39
CA VAL A 26 -29.37 28.27 -37.99
C VAL A 26 -30.89 28.34 -38.04
N SER A 27 -31.42 29.25 -37.23
CA SER A 27 -32.49 30.24 -37.44
C SER A 27 -33.61 30.01 -38.46
N SER A 28 -34.85 30.09 -37.95
CA SER A 28 -36.08 30.41 -38.68
C SER A 28 -36.15 31.91 -39.04
N PRO A 29 -36.89 32.27 -40.10
CA PRO A 29 -37.98 33.23 -39.90
C PRO A 29 -39.29 32.88 -40.64
N SER A 30 -40.35 33.40 -40.06
CA SER A 30 -41.77 33.30 -40.39
C SER A 30 -42.17 33.93 -41.74
N VAL A 31 -43.02 33.24 -42.50
CA VAL A 31 -43.88 33.86 -43.55
C VAL A 31 -45.28 33.23 -43.51
N SER A 32 -46.28 34.11 -43.58
CA SER A 32 -47.73 33.90 -43.50
C SER A 32 -48.37 33.26 -44.75
N LEU A 33 -49.45 32.49 -44.52
CA LEU A 33 -50.26 31.69 -45.44
C LEU A 33 -51.09 32.44 -46.50
N PRO A 34 -51.48 31.72 -47.59
CA PRO A 34 -52.91 31.64 -47.99
C PRO A 34 -53.32 30.19 -48.41
N PRO A 35 -54.57 29.93 -48.88
CA PRO A 35 -55.76 29.60 -48.10
C PRO A 35 -56.12 28.09 -48.06
N ALA A 36 -56.93 27.74 -47.06
CA ALA A 36 -57.09 26.42 -46.42
C ALA A 36 -58.13 25.44 -47.02
N GLY A 37 -58.50 25.55 -48.30
CA GLY A 37 -59.67 24.83 -48.84
C GLY A 37 -59.43 23.42 -49.41
N GLN A 38 -58.25 23.14 -49.98
CA GLN A 38 -58.03 21.92 -50.78
C GLN A 38 -56.95 20.96 -50.25
N ARG A 39 -56.16 21.37 -49.24
CA ARG A 39 -55.25 20.46 -48.53
C ARG A 39 -55.96 19.60 -47.47
N VAL A 40 -57.03 20.10 -46.85
CA VAL A 40 -57.65 19.42 -45.69
C VAL A 40 -58.26 18.06 -46.05
N VAL A 41 -58.83 17.91 -47.25
CA VAL A 41 -59.48 16.65 -47.67
C VAL A 41 -58.47 15.56 -48.04
N THR A 42 -57.32 15.93 -48.62
CA THR A 42 -56.26 14.97 -48.97
C THR A 42 -55.44 14.55 -47.74
N THR A 43 -55.19 15.46 -46.79
CA THR A 43 -54.53 15.12 -45.52
C THR A 43 -55.39 14.22 -44.64
N SER A 44 -56.72 14.43 -44.60
CA SER A 44 -57.64 13.59 -43.81
C SER A 44 -57.70 12.14 -44.30
N ASN A 45 -57.74 11.93 -45.62
CA ASN A 45 -57.73 10.56 -46.20
C ASN A 45 -56.39 9.83 -46.03
N HIS A 46 -55.27 10.57 -45.94
CA HIS A 46 -53.96 9.98 -45.67
C HIS A 46 -53.83 9.62 -44.18
N GLN A 47 -54.28 10.51 -43.29
CA GLN A 47 -54.31 10.27 -41.85
C GLN A 47 -55.25 9.11 -41.48
N GLU A 48 -56.41 8.96 -42.13
CA GLU A 48 -57.28 7.80 -41.90
C GLU A 48 -56.64 6.47 -42.34
N ARG A 49 -55.82 6.47 -43.39
CA ARG A 49 -55.07 5.27 -43.82
C ARG A 49 -53.92 4.96 -42.87
N GLU A 50 -53.18 5.96 -42.42
CA GLU A 50 -52.14 5.78 -41.39
C GLU A 50 -52.74 5.29 -40.07
N ILE A 51 -53.85 5.86 -39.62
CA ILE A 51 -54.54 5.44 -38.39
C ILE A 51 -55.05 4.01 -38.52
N ARG A 52 -55.58 3.61 -39.69
CA ARG A 52 -55.97 2.20 -39.94
C ARG A 52 -54.78 1.26 -39.99
N SER A 53 -53.66 1.67 -40.61
CA SER A 53 -52.43 0.89 -40.66
C SER A 53 -51.83 0.70 -39.27
N LEU A 54 -51.72 1.78 -38.49
CA LEU A 54 -51.22 1.76 -37.11
C LEU A 54 -52.16 1.00 -36.18
N SER A 55 -53.49 1.09 -36.36
CA SER A 55 -54.43 0.29 -35.58
C SER A 55 -54.34 -1.19 -35.91
N ALA A 56 -54.16 -1.56 -37.18
CA ALA A 56 -53.94 -2.95 -37.60
C ALA A 56 -52.59 -3.50 -37.08
N GLU A 57 -51.55 -2.66 -37.04
CA GLU A 57 -50.24 -2.99 -36.48
C GLU A 57 -50.30 -3.14 -34.95
N ILE A 58 -51.03 -2.26 -34.26
CA ILE A 58 -51.29 -2.36 -32.82
C ILE A 58 -52.12 -3.61 -32.49
N ASP A 59 -53.12 -3.95 -33.30
CA ASP A 59 -53.93 -5.17 -33.09
C ASP A 59 -53.13 -6.45 -33.40
N SER A 60 -52.18 -6.39 -34.33
CA SER A 60 -51.18 -7.44 -34.56
C SER A 60 -50.22 -7.60 -33.36
N LEU A 61 -49.79 -6.49 -32.75
CA LEU A 61 -48.90 -6.48 -31.57
C LEU A 61 -49.62 -6.83 -30.26
N LYS A 62 -50.93 -6.63 -30.17
CA LYS A 62 -51.78 -6.97 -29.00
C LYS A 62 -52.15 -8.45 -28.90
N ASN A 63 -52.00 -9.23 -29.99
CA ASN A 63 -52.23 -10.67 -29.98
C ASN A 63 -50.90 -11.43 -29.83
N PRO A 64 -50.60 -12.00 -28.64
CA PRO A 64 -49.29 -12.60 -28.33
C PRO A 64 -49.02 -13.94 -29.04
N GLN A 65 -49.84 -14.35 -30.00
CA GLN A 65 -49.69 -15.63 -30.72
C GLN A 65 -48.92 -15.54 -32.05
N ASN A 66 -48.56 -14.33 -32.52
CA ASN A 66 -47.81 -14.13 -33.77
C ASN A 66 -46.41 -13.52 -33.62
N LEU A 67 -45.90 -13.38 -32.39
CA LEU A 67 -44.46 -13.20 -32.16
C LEU A 67 -43.82 -14.60 -32.19
N SER A 68 -43.55 -15.11 -33.39
CA SER A 68 -42.55 -16.19 -33.55
C SER A 68 -41.31 -15.77 -32.77
N SER A 69 -40.87 -16.60 -31.83
CA SER A 69 -39.71 -16.29 -31.00
C SER A 69 -38.54 -15.90 -31.90
N SER A 70 -38.05 -14.68 -31.73
CA SER A 70 -36.80 -14.28 -32.38
C SER A 70 -35.71 -15.26 -31.90
N PRO A 71 -34.90 -15.86 -32.79
CA PRO A 71 -33.81 -16.77 -32.40
C PRO A 71 -32.92 -16.19 -31.29
N HIS A 72 -32.72 -14.87 -31.31
CA HIS A 72 -31.98 -14.13 -30.30
C HIS A 72 -32.65 -14.13 -28.91
N LEU A 73 -33.99 -14.09 -28.85
CA LEU A 73 -34.73 -14.17 -27.59
C LEU A 73 -34.61 -15.57 -26.96
N ASP A 74 -34.63 -16.61 -27.80
CA ASP A 74 -34.49 -17.99 -27.35
C ASP A 74 -33.05 -18.28 -26.89
N GLU A 75 -32.03 -17.76 -27.59
CA GLU A 75 -30.63 -17.77 -27.15
C GLU A 75 -30.46 -17.09 -25.78
N LEU A 76 -30.99 -15.88 -25.60
CA LEU A 76 -30.93 -15.15 -24.33
C LEU A 76 -31.66 -15.90 -23.20
N ARG A 77 -32.78 -16.56 -23.49
CA ARG A 77 -33.50 -17.40 -22.52
C ARG A 77 -32.70 -18.63 -22.13
N GLU A 78 -32.07 -19.29 -23.08
CA GLU A 78 -31.20 -20.44 -22.83
C GLU A 78 -29.97 -20.03 -22.01
N GLU A 79 -29.34 -18.91 -22.35
CA GLU A 79 -28.21 -18.35 -21.60
C GLU A 79 -28.61 -17.97 -20.18
N ASN A 80 -29.76 -17.29 -19.99
CA ASN A 80 -30.27 -16.96 -18.67
C ASN A 80 -30.50 -18.22 -17.81
N THR A 81 -30.99 -19.29 -18.44
CA THR A 81 -31.22 -20.58 -17.78
C THR A 81 -29.91 -21.26 -17.39
N LYS A 82 -28.91 -21.25 -18.28
CA LYS A 82 -27.54 -21.73 -18.00
C LYS A 82 -26.88 -20.93 -16.86
N LEU A 83 -27.01 -19.61 -16.86
CA LEU A 83 -26.47 -18.74 -15.82
C LEU A 83 -27.14 -18.97 -14.45
N LYS A 84 -28.47 -19.10 -14.41
CA LYS A 84 -29.22 -19.45 -13.19
C LYS A 84 -28.79 -20.80 -12.64
N TYR A 85 -28.63 -21.80 -13.51
CA TYR A 85 -28.12 -23.12 -13.11
C TYR A 85 -26.71 -23.01 -12.52
N ARG A 86 -25.79 -22.31 -13.21
CA ARG A 86 -24.42 -22.10 -12.74
C ARG A 86 -24.37 -21.38 -11.40
N LEU A 87 -25.22 -20.37 -11.19
CA LEU A 87 -25.34 -19.65 -9.93
C LEU A 87 -25.82 -20.56 -8.79
N ASN A 88 -26.77 -21.47 -9.05
CA ASN A 88 -27.22 -22.45 -8.06
C ASN A 88 -26.12 -23.47 -7.72
N VAL A 89 -25.37 -23.95 -8.71
CA VAL A 89 -24.22 -24.84 -8.49
C VAL A 89 -23.18 -24.13 -7.61
N LEU A 90 -22.82 -22.88 -7.94
CA LEU A 90 -21.86 -22.10 -7.15
C LEU A 90 -22.34 -21.87 -5.71
N LYS A 91 -23.62 -21.54 -5.50
CA LYS A 91 -24.21 -21.39 -4.16
C LYS A 91 -24.10 -22.68 -3.34
N ARG A 92 -24.38 -23.83 -3.96
CA ARG A 92 -24.28 -25.13 -3.31
C ARG A 92 -22.84 -25.45 -2.93
N THR A 93 -21.90 -25.30 -3.85
CA THR A 93 -20.47 -25.51 -3.58
C THR A 93 -19.96 -24.59 -2.47
N LEU A 94 -20.39 -23.33 -2.45
CA LEU A 94 -19.99 -22.37 -1.42
C LEU A 94 -20.55 -22.73 -0.04
N GLN A 95 -21.77 -23.28 0.02
CA GLN A 95 -22.35 -23.79 1.25
C GLN A 95 -21.59 -25.02 1.78
N ASP A 96 -21.20 -25.94 0.88
CA ASP A 96 -20.44 -27.14 1.22
C ASP A 96 -19.02 -26.80 1.72
N GLU A 97 -18.36 -25.81 1.12
CA GLU A 97 -17.06 -25.30 1.60
C GLU A 97 -17.18 -24.55 2.94
N ARG A 98 -18.26 -23.78 3.16
CA ARG A 98 -18.52 -23.11 4.45
C ARG A 98 -18.74 -24.11 5.60
N THR A 99 -19.26 -25.31 5.31
CA THR A 99 -19.49 -26.34 6.33
C THR A 99 -18.23 -27.13 6.67
N ARG A 100 -17.19 -27.09 5.84
CA ARG A 100 -15.88 -27.67 6.17
C ARG A 100 -15.23 -26.84 7.27
N CYS A 101 -15.03 -27.47 8.43
CA CYS A 101 -14.38 -26.84 9.56
C CYS A 101 -12.93 -26.51 9.19
N THR A 102 -12.66 -25.23 8.97
CA THR A 102 -11.30 -24.76 8.67
C THR A 102 -10.48 -24.77 9.96
N LYS A 103 -9.27 -25.32 9.89
CA LYS A 103 -8.30 -25.35 11.00
C LYS A 103 -7.77 -23.96 11.38
N SER A 104 -8.10 -22.93 10.60
CA SER A 104 -7.61 -21.57 10.71
C SER A 104 -8.56 -20.66 11.49
N MET A 105 -8.04 -19.55 12.01
CA MET A 105 -8.86 -18.49 12.59
C MET A 105 -9.71 -17.79 11.52
N THR A 106 -10.78 -17.15 11.99
CA THR A 106 -11.75 -16.48 11.14
C THR A 106 -11.78 -14.99 11.42
N ASN A 107 -11.83 -14.16 10.38
CA ASN A 107 -12.07 -12.72 10.53
C ASN A 107 -13.57 -12.46 10.74
N ILE A 108 -13.96 -12.25 12.01
CA ILE A 108 -15.36 -12.02 12.40
C ILE A 108 -15.94 -10.78 11.70
N ASN A 109 -15.17 -9.69 11.61
CA ASN A 109 -15.65 -8.46 10.96
C ASN A 109 -15.95 -8.71 9.47
N GLN A 110 -15.07 -9.41 8.77
CA GLN A 110 -15.27 -9.75 7.36
C GLN A 110 -16.48 -10.66 7.15
N GLN A 111 -16.71 -11.65 8.03
CA GLN A 111 -17.90 -12.49 7.95
C GLN A 111 -19.19 -11.70 8.21
N LEU A 112 -19.19 -10.81 9.21
CA LEU A 112 -20.32 -9.93 9.47
C LEU A 112 -20.58 -8.99 8.28
N GLN A 113 -19.52 -8.44 7.66
CA GLN A 113 -19.64 -7.64 6.45
C GLN A 113 -20.29 -8.44 5.30
N GLN A 114 -19.92 -9.70 5.09
CA GLN A 114 -20.57 -10.55 4.08
C GLN A 114 -22.07 -10.74 4.38
N ILE A 115 -22.40 -11.13 5.61
CA ILE A 115 -23.78 -11.37 6.05
C ILE A 115 -24.64 -10.09 5.92
N PHE A 116 -24.16 -8.97 6.45
CA PHE A 116 -24.86 -7.69 6.37
C PHE A 116 -24.87 -7.15 4.94
N GLY A 117 -23.86 -7.41 4.13
CA GLY A 117 -23.84 -7.02 2.72
C GLY A 117 -24.92 -7.72 1.90
N GLU A 118 -25.17 -9.00 2.16
CA GLU A 118 -26.29 -9.75 1.57
C GLU A 118 -27.64 -9.15 2.02
N ALA A 119 -27.82 -8.93 3.33
CA ALA A 119 -29.03 -8.35 3.89
C ALA A 119 -29.32 -6.93 3.39
N ILE A 120 -28.28 -6.09 3.29
CA ILE A 120 -28.38 -4.72 2.80
C ILE A 120 -28.81 -4.69 1.33
N ARG A 121 -28.20 -5.52 0.47
CA ARG A 121 -28.59 -5.61 -0.95
C ARG A 121 -30.03 -6.09 -1.13
N ALA A 122 -30.47 -7.04 -0.30
CA ALA A 122 -31.85 -7.51 -0.33
C ALA A 122 -32.84 -6.45 0.19
N SER A 123 -32.44 -5.64 1.18
CA SER A 123 -33.31 -4.65 1.81
C SER A 123 -33.64 -3.44 0.92
N CYS A 124 -32.73 -3.04 0.05
CA CYS A 124 -32.87 -1.89 -0.85
C CYS A 124 -32.22 -2.18 -2.21
N PRO A 125 -32.88 -2.96 -3.10
CA PRO A 125 -32.35 -3.30 -4.43
C PRO A 125 -32.13 -2.08 -5.35
N GLU A 126 -32.73 -0.94 -4.99
CA GLU A 126 -32.74 0.32 -5.75
C GLU A 126 -31.44 1.14 -5.59
N LEU A 127 -30.60 0.78 -4.62
CA LEU A 127 -29.33 1.44 -4.35
C LEU A 127 -28.20 0.69 -5.04
N ASP A 128 -27.52 1.40 -5.94
CA ASP A 128 -26.26 0.93 -6.51
C ASP A 128 -25.16 1.05 -5.43
N ALA A 129 -24.48 -0.05 -5.16
CA ALA A 129 -23.37 -0.15 -4.19
C ALA A 129 -23.65 0.51 -2.82
N PRO A 130 -24.61 -0.01 -2.03
CA PRO A 130 -24.93 0.55 -0.73
C PRO A 130 -23.76 0.46 0.24
N PRO A 131 -23.58 1.46 1.13
CA PRO A 131 -22.47 1.49 2.07
C PRO A 131 -22.55 0.32 3.05
N LEU A 132 -21.43 -0.37 3.26
CA LEU A 132 -21.30 -1.48 4.20
C LEU A 132 -20.34 -1.09 5.33
N ALA A 133 -20.89 -0.60 6.43
CA ALA A 133 -20.13 -0.06 7.54
C ALA A 133 -20.35 -0.90 8.80
N VAL A 134 -19.67 -2.05 8.88
CA VAL A 134 -19.66 -2.90 10.08
C VAL A 134 -18.35 -2.72 10.83
N THR A 135 -18.41 -2.26 12.08
CA THR A 135 -17.22 -1.96 12.91
C THR A 135 -17.33 -2.61 14.28
N PRO A 136 -16.21 -3.02 14.90
CA PRO A 136 -16.22 -3.47 16.28
C PRO A 136 -16.65 -2.33 17.20
N ASN A 137 -17.45 -2.64 18.21
CA ASN A 137 -17.90 -1.65 19.17
C ASN A 137 -16.86 -1.46 20.29
N GLN A 138 -16.71 -0.23 20.77
CA GLN A 138 -15.78 0.07 21.86
C GLN A 138 -16.43 -0.13 23.24
N GLN A 139 -17.75 -0.02 23.32
CA GLN A 139 -18.50 -0.07 24.58
C GLN A 139 -19.42 -1.31 24.61
N PRO A 140 -19.23 -2.24 25.56
CA PRO A 140 -20.01 -3.49 25.60
C PRO A 140 -21.53 -3.31 25.70
N LYS A 141 -22.00 -2.18 26.23
CA LYS A 141 -23.44 -1.85 26.32
C LYS A 141 -24.13 -1.74 24.95
N PHE A 142 -23.39 -1.53 23.88
CA PHE A 142 -23.91 -1.40 22.52
C PHE A 142 -23.62 -2.64 21.66
N GLY A 143 -23.36 -3.78 22.30
CA GLY A 143 -23.00 -5.03 21.63
C GLY A 143 -21.53 -5.14 21.26
N ASP A 144 -21.19 -6.20 20.54
CA ASP A 144 -19.82 -6.53 20.15
C ASP A 144 -19.41 -5.82 18.85
N TYR A 145 -20.35 -5.68 17.92
CA TYR A 145 -20.19 -4.99 16.65
C TYR A 145 -21.36 -4.05 16.41
N GLN A 146 -21.18 -3.10 15.48
CA GLN A 146 -22.20 -2.16 15.08
C GLN A 146 -22.21 -2.02 13.56
N CYS A 147 -23.40 -2.02 12.96
CA CYS A 147 -23.60 -1.67 11.56
C CYS A 147 -24.22 -0.26 11.46
N ASN A 148 -23.53 0.62 10.74
CA ASN A 148 -23.85 2.04 10.59
C ASN A 148 -24.40 2.40 9.20
N SER A 149 -24.67 1.39 8.37
CA SER A 149 -25.07 1.55 6.96
C SER A 149 -26.41 2.29 6.76
N ALA A 150 -27.37 2.10 7.67
CA ALA A 150 -28.73 2.58 7.48
C ALA A 150 -28.86 4.10 7.33
N MET A 151 -28.02 4.88 8.03
CA MET A 151 -28.02 6.35 7.95
C MET A 151 -27.57 6.85 6.58
N ALA A 152 -26.46 6.30 6.06
CA ALA A 152 -25.94 6.67 4.76
C ALA A 152 -26.89 6.23 3.64
N MET A 153 -27.53 5.05 3.77
CA MET A 153 -28.57 4.59 2.84
C MET A 153 -29.79 5.53 2.82
N ALA A 154 -30.28 5.98 3.98
CA ALA A 154 -31.38 6.95 4.04
C ALA A 154 -31.03 8.26 3.33
N GLN A 155 -29.78 8.74 3.49
CA GLN A 155 -29.31 9.93 2.78
C GLN A 155 -29.26 9.72 1.26
N MET A 156 -28.79 8.56 0.78
CA MET A 156 -28.79 8.23 -0.64
C MET A 156 -30.19 8.15 -1.24
N LEU A 157 -31.12 7.48 -0.55
CA LEU A 157 -32.53 7.38 -0.99
C LEU A 157 -33.21 8.76 -1.04
N LYS A 158 -32.90 9.63 -0.06
CA LYS A 158 -33.40 11.01 -0.05
C LYS A 158 -32.95 11.80 -1.28
N VAL A 159 -31.72 11.60 -1.75
CA VAL A 159 -31.22 12.23 -3.00
C VAL A 159 -31.98 11.71 -4.22
N LYS A 160 -32.35 10.42 -4.24
CA LYS A 160 -33.21 9.82 -5.28
C LYS A 160 -34.70 10.18 -5.14
N GLY A 161 -35.08 11.07 -4.21
CA GLY A 161 -36.46 11.53 -4.00
C GLY A 161 -37.31 10.63 -3.10
N VAL A 162 -36.74 9.55 -2.54
CA VAL A 162 -37.45 8.63 -1.63
C VAL A 162 -37.11 8.97 -0.18
N LYS A 163 -38.10 9.47 0.57
CA LYS A 163 -37.91 9.81 1.99
C LYS A 163 -38.22 8.59 2.86
N VAL A 164 -37.18 7.93 3.36
CA VAL A 164 -37.27 6.81 4.30
C VAL A 164 -36.50 7.16 5.57
N SER A 165 -37.02 6.80 6.75
CA SER A 165 -36.28 7.01 7.99
C SER A 165 -35.12 5.99 8.12
N PRO A 166 -33.95 6.36 8.66
CA PRO A 166 -32.86 5.39 8.83
C PRO A 166 -33.23 4.21 9.73
N ARG A 167 -34.17 4.41 10.66
CA ARG A 167 -34.69 3.35 11.52
C ARG A 167 -35.48 2.31 10.72
N GLU A 168 -36.35 2.73 9.81
CA GLU A 168 -37.07 1.82 8.90
C GLU A 168 -36.11 1.02 8.02
N ILE A 169 -35.03 1.65 7.54
CA ILE A 169 -33.98 0.94 6.78
C ILE A 169 -33.28 -0.10 7.65
N ALA A 170 -32.94 0.25 8.89
CA ALA A 170 -32.33 -0.67 9.84
C ALA A 170 -33.24 -1.88 10.13
N GLU A 171 -34.54 -1.65 10.30
CA GLU A 171 -35.54 -2.71 10.47
C GLU A 171 -35.60 -3.63 9.24
N LYS A 172 -35.63 -3.05 8.02
CA LYS A 172 -35.59 -3.83 6.77
C LYS A 172 -34.31 -4.65 6.62
N ILE A 173 -33.16 -4.12 7.03
CA ILE A 173 -31.88 -4.87 7.01
C ILE A 173 -31.96 -6.07 7.95
N ILE A 174 -32.46 -5.89 9.18
CA ILE A 174 -32.58 -6.97 10.16
C ILE A 174 -33.57 -8.04 9.70
N GLN A 175 -34.68 -7.65 9.09
CA GLN A 175 -35.68 -8.59 8.54
C GLN A 175 -35.13 -9.44 7.38
N ASN A 176 -34.21 -8.90 6.59
CA ASN A 176 -33.55 -9.60 5.49
C ASN A 176 -32.23 -10.25 5.90
N LEU A 177 -31.93 -10.33 7.20
CA LEU A 177 -30.71 -10.98 7.68
C LEU A 177 -30.82 -12.50 7.47
N PRO A 178 -29.90 -13.13 6.73
CA PRO A 178 -29.94 -14.58 6.55
C PRO A 178 -29.63 -15.29 7.87
N ASP A 179 -30.18 -16.50 8.04
CA ASP A 179 -29.83 -17.38 9.15
C ASP A 179 -28.32 -17.63 9.18
N ASN A 180 -27.71 -17.44 10.35
CA ASN A 180 -26.27 -17.53 10.50
C ASN A 180 -25.86 -18.00 11.90
N ASP A 181 -24.64 -18.53 12.01
CA ASP A 181 -24.09 -19.04 13.26
C ASP A 181 -23.40 -17.98 14.12
N LEU A 182 -23.29 -16.74 13.64
CA LEU A 182 -22.53 -15.68 14.30
C LEU A 182 -23.38 -14.83 15.23
N VAL A 183 -24.58 -14.43 14.79
CA VAL A 183 -25.38 -13.38 15.43
C VAL A 183 -26.40 -13.98 16.40
N GLN A 184 -26.31 -13.61 17.68
CA GLN A 184 -27.26 -14.00 18.72
C GLN A 184 -28.51 -13.14 18.71
N LYS A 185 -28.31 -11.82 18.63
CA LYS A 185 -29.37 -10.82 18.58
C LYS A 185 -28.85 -9.53 17.94
N THR A 186 -29.77 -8.78 17.37
CA THR A 186 -29.54 -7.44 16.83
C THR A 186 -30.48 -6.45 17.51
N GLU A 187 -29.99 -5.26 17.85
CA GLU A 187 -30.78 -4.21 18.49
C GLU A 187 -30.62 -2.90 17.72
N ILE A 188 -31.72 -2.20 17.46
CA ILE A 188 -31.66 -0.88 16.83
C ILE A 188 -31.56 0.18 17.92
N ALA A 189 -30.52 1.00 17.85
CA ALA A 189 -30.28 2.11 18.77
C ALA A 189 -30.26 3.45 18.03
N GLY A 190 -30.72 4.50 18.71
CA GLY A 190 -30.69 5.87 18.21
C GLY A 190 -31.41 6.04 16.85
N PRO A 191 -30.82 6.80 15.90
CA PRO A 191 -31.46 7.12 14.62
C PRO A 191 -31.53 5.95 13.63
N GLY A 192 -30.71 4.91 13.80
CA GLY A 192 -30.62 3.78 12.87
C GLY A 192 -29.34 2.94 13.02
N PHE A 193 -28.73 2.94 14.21
CA PHE A 193 -27.58 2.09 14.49
C PHE A 193 -28.03 0.66 14.74
N ILE A 194 -27.40 -0.34 14.11
CA ILE A 194 -27.70 -1.74 14.36
C ILE A 194 -26.59 -2.32 15.23
N ASN A 195 -26.86 -2.51 16.51
CA ASN A 195 -25.97 -3.17 17.46
C ASN A 195 -26.06 -4.69 17.28
N ILE A 196 -24.92 -5.38 17.26
CA ILE A 196 -24.79 -6.79 16.95
C ILE A 196 -24.16 -7.51 18.15
N HIS A 197 -24.84 -8.54 18.65
CA HIS A 197 -24.33 -9.41 19.71
C HIS A 197 -23.99 -10.79 19.14
N LEU A 198 -22.81 -11.31 19.45
CA LEU A 198 -22.34 -12.60 18.95
C LEU A 198 -22.92 -13.78 19.75
N LYS A 199 -23.11 -14.92 19.10
CA LYS A 199 -23.48 -16.19 19.76
C LYS A 199 -22.34 -16.65 20.65
N ARG A 200 -22.64 -16.93 21.93
CA ARG A 200 -21.64 -17.46 22.89
C ARG A 200 -21.06 -18.80 22.45
N THR A 201 -21.88 -19.64 21.83
CA THR A 201 -21.47 -20.95 21.29
C THR A 201 -20.45 -20.80 20.17
N PHE A 202 -20.61 -19.80 19.29
CA PHE A 202 -19.65 -19.49 18.23
C PHE A 202 -18.30 -19.04 18.80
N VAL A 203 -18.31 -18.10 19.75
CA VAL A 203 -17.07 -17.62 20.40
C VAL A 203 -16.35 -18.75 21.13
N SER A 204 -17.08 -19.60 21.85
CA SER A 204 -16.52 -20.76 22.55
C SER A 204 -15.86 -21.77 21.59
N LYS A 205 -16.50 -22.06 20.45
CA LYS A 205 -15.92 -22.89 19.39
C LYS A 205 -14.63 -22.28 18.83
N LEU A 206 -14.61 -20.96 18.58
CA LEU A 206 -13.44 -20.26 18.08
C LEU A 206 -12.25 -20.32 19.07
N LEU A 207 -12.51 -20.10 20.35
CA LEU A 207 -11.49 -20.21 21.41
C LEU A 207 -10.95 -21.64 21.54
N SER A 208 -11.84 -22.64 21.47
CA SER A 208 -11.43 -24.05 21.49
C SER A 208 -10.54 -24.40 20.30
N ASN A 209 -10.90 -23.92 19.10
CA ASN A 209 -10.11 -24.10 17.88
C ASN A 209 -8.71 -23.47 18.01
N LEU A 210 -8.63 -22.24 18.54
CA LEU A 210 -7.38 -21.52 18.82
C LEU A 210 -6.48 -22.28 19.80
N LEU A 211 -7.04 -22.87 20.85
CA LEU A 211 -6.26 -23.62 21.85
C LEU A 211 -5.75 -24.97 21.31
N ILE A 212 -6.52 -25.64 20.46
CA ILE A 212 -6.16 -26.95 19.89
C ILE A 212 -5.16 -26.80 18.74
N ASN A 213 -5.40 -25.88 17.81
CA ASN A 213 -4.62 -25.74 16.57
C ASN A 213 -3.57 -24.62 16.63
N GLY A 214 -3.57 -23.82 17.69
CA GLY A 214 -2.71 -22.64 17.84
C GLY A 214 -3.26 -21.40 17.13
N VAL A 215 -2.54 -20.28 17.27
CA VAL A 215 -2.88 -19.01 16.62
C VAL A 215 -2.41 -19.06 15.17
N GLN A 216 -3.33 -19.27 14.24
CA GLN A 216 -3.05 -19.33 12.80
C GLN A 216 -4.00 -18.41 12.05
N PRO A 217 -3.52 -17.54 11.15
CA PRO A 217 -4.40 -16.65 10.40
C PRO A 217 -5.25 -17.42 9.39
N PRO A 218 -6.33 -16.80 8.89
CA PRO A 218 -7.11 -17.37 7.79
C PRO A 218 -6.21 -17.64 6.57
N PRO A 219 -6.42 -18.75 5.84
CA PRO A 219 -5.65 -19.05 4.65
C PRO A 219 -5.87 -17.97 3.59
N LEU A 220 -4.78 -17.55 2.94
CA LEU A 220 -4.84 -16.64 1.81
C LEU A 220 -5.39 -17.37 0.58
N ALA A 221 -6.17 -16.65 -0.23
CA ALA A 221 -6.66 -17.17 -1.51
C ALA A 221 -5.52 -17.46 -2.50
N ALA A 222 -4.45 -16.67 -2.45
CA ALA A 222 -3.23 -16.87 -3.23
C ALA A 222 -2.03 -16.34 -2.46
N ARG A 223 -0.90 -17.05 -2.55
CA ARG A 223 0.38 -16.59 -2.01
C ARG A 223 0.94 -15.50 -2.92
N LYS A 224 0.98 -14.27 -2.43
CA LYS A 224 1.57 -13.12 -3.12
C LYS A 224 2.98 -12.86 -2.61
N LYS A 225 3.80 -12.24 -3.44
CA LYS A 225 5.16 -11.82 -3.10
C LYS A 225 5.18 -10.37 -2.64
N VAL A 226 5.73 -10.14 -1.46
CA VAL A 226 5.83 -8.85 -0.79
C VAL A 226 7.31 -8.51 -0.63
N VAL A 227 7.73 -7.38 -1.20
CA VAL A 227 9.09 -6.85 -1.00
C VAL A 227 9.00 -5.73 0.01
N VAL A 228 9.78 -5.80 1.09
CA VAL A 228 9.83 -4.76 2.11
C VAL A 228 11.25 -4.20 2.18
N ASP A 229 11.38 -2.91 1.91
CA ASP A 229 12.62 -2.14 1.99
C ASP A 229 12.65 -1.34 3.29
N PHE A 230 13.62 -1.64 4.14
CA PHE A 230 13.73 -1.04 5.47
C PHE A 230 15.16 -1.06 6.01
N SER A 231 15.38 -0.32 7.09
CA SER A 231 16.69 -0.05 7.69
C SER A 231 17.55 0.90 6.87
N SER A 232 18.00 0.46 5.69
CA SER A 232 18.68 1.21 4.63
C SER A 232 19.67 2.29 5.12
N PRO A 233 20.66 1.93 5.98
CA PRO A 233 21.68 2.87 6.42
C PRO A 233 22.70 3.18 5.32
N ASN A 234 23.32 4.36 5.44
CA ASN A 234 24.45 4.74 4.61
C ASN A 234 25.75 4.15 5.13
N ILE A 235 26.52 3.49 4.27
CA ILE A 235 27.85 2.98 4.63
C ILE A 235 28.77 4.14 5.02
N ALA A 236 29.69 3.88 5.94
CA ALA A 236 30.62 4.86 6.52
C ALA A 236 29.98 6.02 7.31
N LYS A 237 28.65 6.01 7.49
CA LYS A 237 27.94 6.90 8.41
C LYS A 237 27.38 6.08 9.57
N GLU A 238 27.24 6.73 10.72
CA GLU A 238 26.62 6.09 11.87
C GLU A 238 25.12 5.87 11.63
N MET A 239 24.67 4.65 11.91
CA MET A 239 23.26 4.36 12.01
C MET A 239 22.67 5.15 13.20
N HIS A 240 21.48 5.70 12.99
CA HIS A 240 20.85 6.63 13.91
C HIS A 240 19.38 6.28 14.15
N VAL A 241 18.72 7.01 15.04
CA VAL A 241 17.35 6.69 15.50
C VAL A 241 16.34 6.61 14.33
N GLY A 242 16.46 7.45 13.29
CA GLY A 242 15.67 7.31 12.06
C GLY A 242 15.78 5.91 11.42
N HIS A 243 17.00 5.45 11.16
CA HIS A 243 17.24 4.08 10.66
C HIS A 243 16.71 3.01 11.63
N LEU A 244 16.83 3.19 12.95
CA LEU A 244 16.28 2.25 13.94
C LEU A 244 14.75 2.14 13.85
N ARG A 245 14.04 3.25 13.64
CA ARG A 245 12.58 3.25 13.48
C ARG A 245 12.17 2.46 12.24
N SER A 246 12.78 2.76 11.09
CA SER A 246 12.57 1.99 9.86
C SER A 246 12.87 0.50 10.08
N THR A 247 13.96 0.21 10.78
CA THR A 247 14.40 -1.16 11.12
C THR A 247 13.32 -1.95 11.86
N ILE A 248 12.76 -1.39 12.92
CA ILE A 248 11.75 -2.06 13.76
C ILE A 248 10.39 -2.16 13.04
N ILE A 249 9.96 -1.07 12.37
CA ILE A 249 8.67 -1.04 11.67
C ILE A 249 8.69 -2.03 10.50
N GLY A 250 9.74 -1.99 9.68
CA GLY A 250 9.90 -2.87 8.52
C GLY A 250 9.96 -4.34 8.91
N ASP A 251 10.75 -4.70 9.94
CA ASP A 251 10.80 -6.09 10.44
C ASP A 251 9.43 -6.55 10.97
N SER A 252 8.72 -5.70 11.71
CA SER A 252 7.37 -6.02 12.20
C SER A 252 6.38 -6.24 11.07
N MET A 253 6.47 -5.49 9.96
CA MET A 253 5.64 -5.70 8.78
C MET A 253 6.01 -7.01 8.09
N CYS A 254 7.30 -7.32 7.94
CA CYS A 254 7.75 -8.58 7.35
C CYS A 254 7.19 -9.78 8.11
N ARG A 255 7.32 -9.77 9.45
CA ARG A 255 6.78 -10.82 10.33
C ARG A 255 5.25 -10.94 10.21
N LEU A 256 4.52 -9.83 10.04
CA LEU A 256 3.07 -9.85 9.83
C LEU A 256 2.70 -10.51 8.51
N PHE A 257 3.34 -10.14 7.40
CA PHE A 257 3.08 -10.74 6.10
C PHE A 257 3.49 -12.22 6.05
N GLU A 258 4.62 -12.59 6.67
CA GLU A 258 5.03 -13.98 6.83
C GLU A 258 4.03 -14.78 7.67
N PHE A 259 3.55 -14.21 8.78
CA PHE A 259 2.53 -14.84 9.61
C PHE A 259 1.26 -15.11 8.80
N LEU A 260 0.83 -14.17 7.96
CA LEU A 260 -0.31 -14.32 7.05
C LEU A 260 -0.07 -15.33 5.91
N GLY A 261 1.19 -15.75 5.66
CA GLY A 261 1.55 -16.74 4.65
C GLY A 261 2.03 -16.17 3.30
N TYR A 262 2.34 -14.87 3.22
CA TYR A 262 2.94 -14.26 2.03
C TYR A 262 4.38 -14.73 1.80
N ASP A 263 4.89 -14.60 0.58
CA ASP A 263 6.33 -14.73 0.30
C ASP A 263 7.00 -13.37 0.50
N VAL A 264 7.81 -13.23 1.55
CA VAL A 264 8.36 -11.93 1.95
C VAL A 264 9.84 -11.85 1.64
N LEU A 265 10.22 -10.86 0.83
CA LEU A 265 11.61 -10.50 0.56
C LEU A 265 11.98 -9.26 1.35
N ARG A 266 12.90 -9.42 2.29
CA ARG A 266 13.38 -8.40 3.22
C ARG A 266 14.64 -7.75 2.65
N LEU A 267 14.56 -6.49 2.19
CA LEU A 267 15.67 -5.81 1.54
C LEU A 267 16.23 -4.69 2.41
N ASN A 268 17.56 -4.67 2.51
CA ASN A 268 18.33 -3.56 3.07
C ASN A 268 18.93 -2.75 1.91
N HIS A 269 18.33 -1.60 1.59
CA HIS A 269 18.80 -0.75 0.51
C HIS A 269 19.90 0.19 1.00
N VAL A 270 21.06 -0.40 1.32
CA VAL A 270 22.19 0.34 1.88
C VAL A 270 22.77 1.36 0.90
N GLY A 271 23.12 2.54 1.41
CA GLY A 271 23.78 3.59 0.64
C GLY A 271 25.27 3.31 0.48
N ASP A 272 25.61 2.46 -0.48
CA ASP A 272 26.95 1.93 -0.72
C ASP A 272 27.59 2.38 -2.05
N TRP A 273 26.98 3.33 -2.77
CA TRP A 273 27.44 3.76 -4.10
C TRP A 273 27.61 5.28 -4.29
N GLY A 274 27.61 6.05 -3.21
CA GLY A 274 27.71 7.52 -3.28
C GLY A 274 29.13 8.08 -3.50
N THR A 275 29.22 9.37 -3.80
CA THR A 275 30.50 10.07 -4.05
C THR A 275 31.41 10.13 -2.81
N GLN A 276 30.87 9.91 -1.62
CA GLN A 276 31.63 9.82 -0.37
C GLN A 276 32.71 8.72 -0.41
N PHE A 277 32.53 7.67 -1.20
CA PHE A 277 33.52 6.59 -1.28
C PHE A 277 34.83 7.05 -1.93
N GLY A 278 34.80 8.07 -2.79
CA GLY A 278 36.01 8.62 -3.39
C GLY A 278 36.99 9.16 -2.35
N MET A 279 36.51 9.97 -1.40
CA MET A 279 37.35 10.50 -0.33
C MET A 279 37.77 9.41 0.66
N LEU A 280 36.92 8.41 0.93
CA LEU A 280 37.26 7.31 1.82
C LEU A 280 38.38 6.44 1.22
N ILE A 281 38.31 6.11 -0.08
CA ILE A 281 39.33 5.33 -0.77
C ILE A 281 40.65 6.11 -0.87
N ALA A 282 40.61 7.39 -1.25
CA ALA A 282 41.80 8.23 -1.29
C ALA A 282 42.47 8.34 0.09
N HIS A 283 41.66 8.46 1.16
CA HIS A 283 42.18 8.47 2.52
C HIS A 283 42.75 7.12 2.95
N LEU A 284 42.13 6.01 2.53
CA LEU A 284 42.60 4.65 2.80
C LEU A 284 43.98 4.41 2.20
N GLN A 285 44.19 4.83 0.95
CA GLN A 285 45.46 4.69 0.23
C GLN A 285 46.60 5.45 0.94
N ASP A 286 46.32 6.63 1.48
CA ASP A 286 47.33 7.43 2.19
C ASP A 286 47.64 6.86 3.59
N LYS A 287 46.61 6.40 4.31
CA LYS A 287 46.75 5.94 5.71
C LYS A 287 47.27 4.51 5.82
N PHE A 288 46.90 3.66 4.87
CA PHE A 288 47.24 2.24 4.83
C PHE A 288 47.67 1.86 3.40
N PRO A 289 48.88 2.23 2.97
CA PRO A 289 49.35 1.99 1.60
C PRO A 289 49.44 0.48 1.26
N ASP A 290 49.50 -0.38 2.28
CA ASP A 290 49.56 -1.83 2.18
C ASP A 290 48.20 -2.54 2.28
N TYR A 291 47.08 -1.79 2.22
CA TYR A 291 45.70 -2.32 2.35
C TYR A 291 45.35 -3.45 1.36
N LEU A 292 46.08 -3.53 0.24
CA LEU A 292 45.94 -4.61 -0.73
C LEU A 292 46.47 -5.96 -0.22
N SER A 293 47.41 -5.93 0.71
CA SER A 293 48.08 -7.11 1.27
C SER A 293 47.67 -7.40 2.70
N VAL A 294 47.42 -6.36 3.51
CA VAL A 294 47.08 -6.46 4.92
C VAL A 294 45.72 -5.81 5.15
N SER A 295 44.83 -6.50 5.86
CA SER A 295 43.53 -5.91 6.22
C SER A 295 43.75 -4.72 7.17
N PRO A 296 43.30 -3.51 6.81
CA PRO A 296 43.54 -2.33 7.61
C PRO A 296 42.72 -2.37 8.92
N PRO A 297 43.28 -1.92 10.06
CA PRO A 297 42.59 -1.91 11.35
C PRO A 297 41.65 -0.70 11.47
N ILE A 298 40.65 -0.61 10.59
CA ILE A 298 39.63 0.45 10.66
C ILE A 298 38.62 0.07 11.74
N GLY A 299 38.80 0.62 12.95
CA GLY A 299 37.88 0.44 14.07
C GLY A 299 36.73 1.46 14.04
N ASP A 300 37.08 2.75 14.13
CA ASP A 300 36.10 3.84 14.11
C ASP A 300 35.94 4.42 12.71
N LEU A 301 34.92 3.94 11.99
CA LEU A 301 34.64 4.39 10.63
C LEU A 301 34.08 5.83 10.59
N GLN A 302 33.47 6.32 11.66
CA GLN A 302 33.01 7.72 11.71
C GLN A 302 34.20 8.68 11.84
N GLY A 303 35.16 8.35 12.71
CA GLY A 303 36.43 9.06 12.80
C GLY A 303 37.14 9.09 11.45
N PHE A 304 37.26 7.93 10.80
CA PHE A 304 37.83 7.82 9.46
C PHE A 304 37.10 8.66 8.40
N TYR A 305 35.76 8.69 8.43
CA TYR A 305 34.96 9.56 7.57
C TYR A 305 35.23 11.05 7.85
N LYS A 306 35.22 11.48 9.12
CA LYS A 306 35.46 12.88 9.51
C LYS A 306 36.86 13.35 9.11
N GLU A 307 37.88 12.49 9.27
CA GLU A 307 39.24 12.74 8.79
C GLU A 307 39.27 12.91 7.27
N SER A 308 38.67 11.98 6.51
CA SER A 308 38.62 12.07 5.05
C SER A 308 37.86 13.32 4.56
N LYS A 309 36.80 13.71 5.27
CA LYS A 309 35.99 14.89 4.95
C LYS A 309 36.75 16.19 5.19
N LYS A 310 37.49 16.27 6.31
CA LYS A 310 38.37 17.41 6.58
C LYS A 310 39.41 17.60 5.47
N ARG A 311 40.07 16.52 5.06
CA ARG A 311 41.03 16.55 3.94
C ARG A 311 40.37 16.93 2.62
N PHE A 312 39.15 16.45 2.36
CA PHE A 312 38.38 16.82 1.18
C PHE A 312 38.05 18.32 1.10
N ASP A 313 37.80 18.95 2.25
CA ASP A 313 37.44 20.37 2.33
C ASP A 313 38.69 21.29 2.36
N GLU A 314 39.82 20.83 2.90
CA GLU A 314 41.05 21.63 3.09
C GLU A 314 42.14 21.40 2.02
N GLU A 315 42.22 20.22 1.39
CA GLU A 315 43.28 19.83 0.46
C GLU A 315 42.75 19.70 -0.99
N GLU A 316 43.07 20.67 -1.87
CA GLU A 316 42.64 20.66 -3.28
C GLU A 316 43.15 19.44 -4.08
N ASP A 317 44.38 19.00 -3.83
CA ASP A 317 44.94 17.82 -4.51
C ASP A 317 44.27 16.52 -4.05
N PHE A 318 43.90 16.43 -2.76
CA PHE A 318 43.13 15.30 -2.24
C PHE A 318 41.73 15.27 -2.84
N LYS A 319 41.08 16.42 -2.98
CA LYS A 319 39.75 16.54 -3.61
C LYS A 319 39.76 16.05 -5.06
N LYS A 320 40.78 16.42 -5.85
CA LYS A 320 40.95 15.90 -7.23
C LYS A 320 41.14 14.39 -7.24
N ARG A 321 41.98 13.84 -6.36
CA ARG A 321 42.17 12.38 -6.23
C ARG A 321 40.88 11.67 -5.81
N ALA A 322 40.11 12.24 -4.89
CA ALA A 322 38.84 11.69 -4.44
C ALA A 322 37.85 11.54 -5.60
N TYR A 323 37.71 12.57 -6.46
CA TYR A 323 36.89 12.46 -7.66
C TYR A 323 37.38 11.39 -8.63
N GLN A 324 38.71 11.30 -8.85
CA GLN A 324 39.30 10.24 -9.67
C GLN A 324 38.99 8.86 -9.09
N CYS A 325 39.08 8.68 -7.77
CA CYS A 325 38.76 7.41 -7.10
C CYS A 325 37.31 6.97 -7.34
N VAL A 326 36.34 7.90 -7.36
CA VAL A 326 34.94 7.58 -7.69
C VAL A 326 34.82 7.03 -9.11
N VAL A 327 35.46 7.69 -10.08
CA VAL A 327 35.42 7.27 -11.49
C VAL A 327 36.05 5.88 -11.67
N ARG A 328 37.19 5.63 -11.01
CA ARG A 328 37.88 4.33 -11.05
C ARG A 328 37.08 3.21 -10.37
N LEU A 329 36.39 3.54 -9.26
CA LEU A 329 35.45 2.63 -8.60
C LEU A 329 34.27 2.28 -9.52
N GLN A 330 33.66 3.28 -10.16
CA GLN A 330 32.54 3.08 -11.10
C GLN A 330 32.97 2.30 -12.35
N SER A 331 34.22 2.43 -12.76
CA SER A 331 34.83 1.65 -13.84
C SER A 331 35.19 0.21 -13.43
N LYS A 332 34.85 -0.19 -12.20
CA LYS A 332 35.07 -1.53 -11.64
C LYS A 332 36.55 -1.95 -11.62
N GLU A 333 37.46 -1.02 -11.40
CA GLU A 333 38.88 -1.34 -11.26
C GLU A 333 39.12 -2.23 -10.02
N PRO A 334 39.81 -3.38 -10.14
CA PRO A 334 39.91 -4.37 -9.06
C PRO A 334 40.49 -3.82 -7.74
N GLU A 335 41.47 -2.93 -7.83
CA GLU A 335 42.10 -2.28 -6.68
C GLU A 335 41.09 -1.43 -5.89
N PHE A 336 40.29 -0.62 -6.60
CA PHE A 336 39.31 0.30 -6.01
C PHE A 336 38.10 -0.46 -5.45
N ILE A 337 37.67 -1.53 -6.14
CA ILE A 337 36.63 -2.43 -5.65
C ILE A 337 37.10 -3.14 -4.37
N LYS A 338 38.38 -3.52 -4.27
CA LYS A 338 38.93 -4.11 -3.04
C LYS A 338 38.94 -3.10 -1.90
N ALA A 339 39.36 -1.86 -2.14
CA ALA A 339 39.29 -0.78 -1.15
C ALA A 339 37.85 -0.55 -0.66
N TRP A 340 36.90 -0.47 -1.59
CA TRP A 340 35.47 -0.30 -1.31
C TRP A 340 34.91 -1.44 -0.46
N ASN A 341 35.20 -2.69 -0.82
CA ASN A 341 34.76 -3.86 -0.05
C ASN A 341 35.27 -3.82 1.40
N LEU A 342 36.54 -3.49 1.61
CA LEU A 342 37.11 -3.38 2.96
C LEU A 342 36.39 -2.32 3.81
N ILE A 343 36.05 -1.19 3.22
CA ILE A 343 35.28 -0.12 3.88
C ILE A 343 33.85 -0.60 4.20
N CYS A 344 33.16 -1.20 3.22
CA CYS A 344 31.82 -1.74 3.41
C CYS A 344 31.79 -2.83 4.49
N ASP A 345 32.77 -3.72 4.53
CA ASP A 345 32.83 -4.84 5.49
C ASP A 345 32.98 -4.35 6.94
N VAL A 346 33.63 -3.22 7.17
CA VAL A 346 33.67 -2.58 8.50
C VAL A 346 32.27 -2.10 8.90
N SER A 347 31.56 -1.38 8.01
CA SER A 347 30.17 -0.98 8.27
C SER A 347 29.23 -2.16 8.48
N ARG A 348 29.32 -3.19 7.63
CA ARG A 348 28.48 -4.39 7.70
C ARG A 348 28.62 -5.08 9.06
N ARG A 349 29.84 -5.22 9.57
CA ARG A 349 30.09 -5.80 10.90
C ARG A 349 29.43 -4.99 12.02
N GLU A 350 29.46 -3.66 11.96
CA GLU A 350 28.79 -2.83 12.96
C GLU A 350 27.26 -2.88 12.84
N PHE A 351 26.72 -2.87 11.62
CA PHE A 351 25.28 -3.01 11.40
C PHE A 351 24.78 -4.38 11.85
N GLN A 352 25.53 -5.44 11.60
CA GLN A 352 25.17 -6.80 12.00
C GLN A 352 25.01 -6.92 13.53
N LYS A 353 25.85 -6.26 14.33
CA LYS A 353 25.67 -6.23 15.80
C LYS A 353 24.30 -5.68 16.21
N VAL A 354 23.83 -4.65 15.51
CA VAL A 354 22.50 -4.06 15.74
C VAL A 354 21.40 -5.03 15.31
N TYR A 355 21.51 -5.63 14.12
CA TYR A 355 20.53 -6.60 13.63
C TYR A 355 20.45 -7.86 14.50
N ASP A 356 21.58 -8.42 14.92
CA ASP A 356 21.65 -9.56 15.84
C ASP A 356 21.00 -9.23 17.19
N CYS A 357 21.26 -8.03 17.71
CA CYS A 357 20.66 -7.57 18.96
C CYS A 357 19.13 -7.44 18.87
N LEU A 358 18.61 -7.11 17.70
CA LEU A 358 17.18 -6.92 17.43
C LEU A 358 16.49 -8.18 16.87
N ASP A 359 17.23 -9.28 16.68
CA ASP A 359 16.72 -10.52 16.05
C ASP A 359 16.19 -10.27 14.62
N ILE A 360 16.93 -9.50 13.82
CA ILE A 360 16.52 -9.10 12.47
C ILE A 360 17.33 -9.84 11.42
N HIS A 361 16.61 -10.47 10.49
CA HIS A 361 17.18 -11.08 9.30
C HIS A 361 16.79 -10.22 8.10
N ILE A 362 17.78 -9.74 7.35
CA ILE A 362 17.58 -8.85 6.21
C ILE A 362 18.63 -9.13 5.13
N ILE A 363 18.26 -9.02 3.86
CA ILE A 363 19.15 -9.26 2.73
C ILE A 363 19.70 -7.91 2.25
N GLU A 364 21.02 -7.76 2.28
CA GLU A 364 21.68 -6.57 1.74
C GLU A 364 21.56 -6.49 0.22
N ARG A 365 21.01 -5.38 -0.27
CA ARG A 365 20.97 -5.04 -1.69
C ARG A 365 21.01 -3.52 -1.87
N GLY A 366 22.22 -2.98 -1.73
CA GLY A 366 22.50 -1.57 -1.83
C GLY A 366 22.35 -0.98 -3.23
N GLU A 367 22.60 0.32 -3.33
CA GLU A 367 22.63 1.07 -4.58
C GLU A 367 23.60 0.48 -5.61
N SER A 368 24.73 -0.06 -5.14
CA SER A 368 25.78 -0.68 -5.96
C SER A 368 25.26 -1.82 -6.83
N PHE A 369 24.28 -2.58 -6.33
CA PHE A 369 23.67 -3.71 -7.06
C PHE A 369 22.98 -3.24 -8.35
N TYR A 370 22.46 -2.02 -8.38
CA TYR A 370 21.66 -1.51 -9.49
C TYR A 370 22.48 -0.71 -10.51
N GLN A 371 23.81 -0.65 -10.39
CA GLN A 371 24.68 0.16 -11.26
C GLN A 371 24.42 -0.05 -12.76
N GLU A 372 24.33 -1.31 -13.19
CA GLU A 372 24.10 -1.64 -14.59
C GLU A 372 22.67 -1.27 -15.02
N LEU A 373 21.68 -1.56 -14.16
CA LEU A 373 20.27 -1.23 -14.40
C LEU A 373 20.02 0.29 -14.45
N MET A 374 20.78 1.10 -13.71
CA MET A 374 20.68 2.56 -13.78
C MET A 374 20.95 3.07 -15.20
N THR A 375 21.94 2.48 -15.88
CA THR A 375 22.25 2.84 -17.28
C THR A 375 21.12 2.45 -18.22
N GLU A 376 20.47 1.30 -17.99
CA GLU A 376 19.32 0.86 -18.78
C GLU A 376 18.10 1.76 -18.58
N VAL A 377 17.82 2.15 -17.33
CA VAL A 377 16.72 3.07 -17.00
C VAL A 377 16.89 4.41 -17.68
N VAL A 378 18.10 4.98 -17.63
CA VAL A 378 18.40 6.25 -18.32
C VAL A 378 18.13 6.15 -19.82
N LYS A 379 18.64 5.09 -20.47
CA LYS A 379 18.40 4.84 -21.90
C LYS A 379 16.92 4.66 -22.23
N GLU A 380 16.16 4.02 -21.34
CA GLU A 380 14.72 3.84 -21.54
C GLU A 380 13.98 5.18 -21.51
N PHE A 381 14.25 6.04 -20.53
CA PHE A 381 13.66 7.38 -20.45
C PHE A 381 14.03 8.25 -21.67
N GLU A 382 15.27 8.15 -22.16
CA GLU A 382 15.70 8.82 -23.40
C GLU A 382 14.94 8.30 -24.62
N SER A 383 14.83 6.98 -24.79
CA SER A 383 14.15 6.36 -25.93
C SER A 383 12.65 6.68 -25.99
N ARG A 384 12.03 6.93 -24.84
CA ARG A 384 10.61 7.31 -24.72
C ARG A 384 10.37 8.82 -24.85
N GLY A 385 11.43 9.63 -24.99
CA GLY A 385 11.32 11.09 -25.12
C GLY A 385 10.78 11.79 -23.86
N MET A 386 10.92 11.17 -22.68
CA MET A 386 10.40 11.70 -21.41
C MET A 386 11.40 12.62 -20.68
N MET A 387 12.63 12.70 -21.19
CA MET A 387 13.75 13.35 -20.54
C MET A 387 13.96 14.77 -21.08
N GLN A 388 14.22 15.72 -20.19
CA GLN A 388 14.56 17.10 -20.54
C GLN A 388 15.98 17.41 -20.07
N LEU A 389 16.67 18.27 -20.83
CA LEU A 389 17.98 18.79 -20.46
C LEU A 389 17.81 20.12 -19.75
N ASP A 390 18.34 20.23 -18.54
CA ASP A 390 18.28 21.44 -17.71
C ASP A 390 19.64 21.69 -17.05
N GLU A 391 20.30 22.79 -17.41
CA GLU A 391 21.65 23.16 -16.91
C GLU A 391 22.69 22.01 -17.04
N GLY A 392 22.61 21.25 -18.13
CA GLY A 392 23.48 20.09 -18.38
C GLY A 392 23.10 18.82 -17.60
N ARG A 393 22.07 18.88 -16.75
CA ARG A 393 21.47 17.73 -16.07
C ARG A 393 20.36 17.13 -16.91
N LYS A 394 20.13 15.84 -16.75
CA LYS A 394 19.01 15.12 -17.36
C LYS A 394 17.91 14.93 -16.32
N ILE A 395 16.75 15.52 -16.56
CA ILE A 395 15.63 15.55 -15.62
C ILE A 395 14.37 14.92 -16.22
N VAL A 396 13.48 14.43 -15.36
CA VAL A 396 12.18 13.85 -15.73
C VAL A 396 11.08 14.42 -14.83
N PHE A 397 9.99 14.91 -15.43
CA PHE A 397 8.81 15.36 -14.70
C PHE A 397 7.78 14.24 -14.61
N ALA A 398 7.39 13.89 -13.38
CA ALA A 398 6.25 13.01 -13.18
C ALA A 398 4.93 13.77 -13.43
N PRO A 399 3.92 13.15 -14.07
CA PRO A 399 2.63 13.81 -14.29
C PRO A 399 2.01 14.32 -12.98
N GLY A 400 1.65 15.60 -12.94
CA GLY A 400 1.06 16.25 -11.75
C GLY A 400 2.05 16.72 -10.69
N GLN A 401 3.36 16.56 -10.89
CA GLN A 401 4.40 17.01 -9.97
C GLN A 401 5.16 18.22 -10.52
N SER A 402 5.46 19.19 -9.65
CA SER A 402 6.21 20.40 -10.00
C SER A 402 7.72 20.23 -9.84
N ILE A 403 8.16 19.27 -9.02
CA ILE A 403 9.57 18.98 -8.76
C ILE A 403 10.02 17.86 -9.69
N PRO A 404 11.04 18.08 -10.54
CA PRO A 404 11.55 17.03 -11.42
C PRO A 404 12.52 16.08 -10.69
N LEU A 405 12.56 14.84 -11.15
CA LEU A 405 13.59 13.88 -10.78
C LEU A 405 14.87 14.18 -11.57
N THR A 406 16.01 14.26 -10.89
CA THR A 406 17.32 14.45 -11.53
C THR A 406 17.96 13.09 -11.77
N ILE A 407 17.90 12.58 -13.00
CA ILE A 407 18.37 11.23 -13.35
C ILE A 407 19.88 11.21 -13.65
N VAL A 408 20.42 12.27 -14.24
CA VAL A 408 21.86 12.37 -14.47
C VAL A 408 22.32 13.79 -14.16
N LYS A 409 23.39 13.91 -13.37
CA LYS A 409 24.04 15.19 -13.07
C LYS A 409 24.80 15.72 -14.29
N SER A 410 25.23 16.97 -14.22
CA SER A 410 26.05 17.61 -15.27
C SER A 410 27.40 16.94 -15.50
N ASP A 411 27.93 16.24 -14.49
CA ASP A 411 29.17 15.45 -14.56
C ASP A 411 28.95 14.02 -15.11
N GLY A 412 27.72 13.67 -15.52
CA GLY A 412 27.37 12.34 -16.00
C GLY A 412 27.11 11.32 -14.88
N GLY A 413 27.27 11.69 -13.61
CA GLY A 413 27.03 10.81 -12.47
C GLY A 413 25.54 10.59 -12.18
N PHE A 414 25.21 9.38 -11.73
CA PHE A 414 23.87 9.02 -11.26
C PHE A 414 23.57 9.60 -9.87
N THR A 415 22.28 9.60 -9.52
CA THR A 415 21.71 10.15 -8.29
C THR A 415 20.87 9.09 -7.55
N TYR A 416 20.36 9.45 -6.37
CA TYR A 416 19.38 8.63 -5.64
C TYR A 416 18.11 8.37 -6.46
N ASP A 417 17.61 9.36 -7.20
CA ASP A 417 16.44 9.17 -8.09
C ASP A 417 16.70 8.05 -9.11
N THR A 418 17.94 7.93 -9.57
CA THR A 418 18.34 6.93 -10.56
C THR A 418 18.39 5.53 -9.96
N SER A 419 19.01 5.41 -8.78
CA SER A 419 19.12 4.13 -8.08
C SER A 419 17.75 3.62 -7.64
N ASP A 420 16.88 4.49 -7.14
CA ASP A 420 15.54 4.13 -6.69
C ASP A 420 14.65 3.70 -7.86
N LEU A 421 14.71 4.39 -9.01
CA LEU A 421 13.98 3.97 -10.22
C LEU A 421 14.49 2.62 -10.74
N ALA A 422 15.81 2.40 -10.73
CA ALA A 422 16.40 1.11 -11.12
C ALA A 422 16.02 -0.01 -10.15
N ALA A 423 16.01 0.26 -8.85
CA ALA A 423 15.58 -0.67 -7.82
C ALA A 423 14.10 -1.02 -7.95
N LEU A 424 13.24 -0.02 -8.14
CA LEU A 424 11.81 -0.22 -8.34
C LEU A 424 11.55 -1.06 -9.59
N ARG A 425 12.21 -0.75 -10.72
CA ARG A 425 12.14 -1.55 -11.95
C ARG A 425 12.54 -2.99 -11.69
N GLN A 426 13.65 -3.23 -11.01
CA GLN A 426 14.12 -4.58 -10.68
C GLN A 426 13.09 -5.34 -9.83
N ARG A 427 12.50 -4.70 -8.83
CA ARG A 427 11.50 -5.31 -7.93
C ARG A 427 10.19 -5.63 -8.66
N ILE A 428 9.78 -4.81 -9.63
CA ILE A 428 8.55 -5.05 -10.41
C ILE A 428 8.76 -6.14 -11.47
N PHE A 429 9.83 -6.04 -12.26
CA PHE A 429 10.01 -6.90 -13.45
C PHE A 429 10.77 -8.18 -13.16
N HIS A 430 11.79 -8.15 -12.31
CA HIS A 430 12.59 -9.34 -11.96
C HIS A 430 12.03 -10.04 -10.73
N GLU A 431 11.82 -9.33 -9.62
CA GLU A 431 11.25 -9.96 -8.42
C GLU A 431 9.78 -10.33 -8.59
N LYS A 432 9.06 -9.66 -9.51
CA LYS A 432 7.62 -9.83 -9.74
C LYS A 432 6.82 -9.66 -8.45
N ALA A 433 7.18 -8.65 -7.67
CA ALA A 433 6.47 -8.31 -6.46
C ALA A 433 5.01 -7.93 -6.76
N ASP A 434 4.07 -8.44 -5.96
CA ASP A 434 2.67 -8.00 -5.97
C ASP A 434 2.48 -6.77 -5.09
N VAL A 435 3.28 -6.67 -4.02
CA VAL A 435 3.28 -5.58 -3.05
C VAL A 435 4.73 -5.16 -2.82
N ILE A 436 5.01 -3.87 -2.96
CA ILE A 436 6.30 -3.29 -2.57
C ILE A 436 6.04 -2.26 -1.46
N ILE A 437 6.77 -2.41 -0.36
CA ILE A 437 6.66 -1.56 0.82
C ILE A 437 7.97 -0.86 1.07
N TYR A 438 7.95 0.48 1.02
CA TYR A 438 9.08 1.32 1.38
C TYR A 438 8.84 1.88 2.78
N VAL A 439 9.77 1.62 3.69
CA VAL A 439 9.71 2.10 5.08
C VAL A 439 10.78 3.17 5.27
N THR A 440 10.44 4.42 4.93
CA THR A 440 11.35 5.57 4.99
C THR A 440 10.77 6.69 5.85
N ASP A 441 11.63 7.64 6.25
CA ASP A 441 11.23 8.78 7.08
C ASP A 441 10.35 9.76 6.30
N SER A 442 9.34 10.37 6.95
CA SER A 442 8.44 11.33 6.28
C SER A 442 9.17 12.55 5.70
N GLY A 443 10.37 12.88 6.21
CA GLY A 443 11.18 13.97 5.67
C GLY A 443 11.67 13.77 4.23
N GLN A 444 11.54 12.56 3.68
CA GLN A 444 11.77 12.32 2.25
C GLN A 444 10.59 12.73 1.37
N PHE A 445 9.41 13.01 1.96
CA PHE A 445 8.18 13.28 1.21
C PHE A 445 7.80 14.76 1.09
N GLU A 446 8.40 15.64 1.89
CA GLU A 446 8.41 17.10 1.77
C GLU A 446 9.13 17.68 3.00
N ASN A 447 9.58 18.94 2.95
CA ASN A 447 10.31 19.66 4.01
C ASN A 447 9.49 19.80 5.32
N VAL A 448 9.30 18.71 6.06
CA VAL A 448 8.72 18.70 7.40
C VAL A 448 9.84 18.84 8.41
N GLU A 449 9.91 20.01 9.06
CA GLU A 449 10.93 20.31 10.05
C GLU A 449 10.69 19.48 11.32
N THR A 450 11.47 18.42 11.49
CA THR A 450 11.43 17.56 12.69
C THR A 450 12.55 17.96 13.66
N LYS A 451 12.24 18.02 14.97
CA LYS A 451 13.25 18.22 16.02
C LYS A 451 14.21 17.03 16.06
N LYS A 452 15.48 17.26 15.73
CA LYS A 452 16.51 16.22 15.67
C LYS A 452 16.88 15.70 17.06
N PHE A 453 16.76 14.40 17.28
CA PHE A 453 17.24 13.72 18.49
C PHE A 453 18.77 13.63 18.46
N LYS A 454 19.45 14.26 19.42
CA LYS A 454 20.91 14.46 19.43
C LYS A 454 21.49 14.22 20.82
N THR A 455 22.80 13.95 20.89
CA THR A 455 23.57 13.92 22.14
C THR A 455 23.65 15.32 22.77
N ARG A 456 24.17 15.42 24.00
CA ARG A 456 24.45 16.72 24.65
C ARG A 456 25.47 17.58 23.89
N SER A 457 26.33 16.97 23.08
CA SER A 457 27.28 17.65 22.18
C SER A 457 26.65 18.10 20.85
N GLY A 458 25.40 17.70 20.57
CA GLY A 458 24.72 18.02 19.31
C GLY A 458 24.97 17.01 18.17
N ASP A 459 25.71 15.93 18.45
CA ASP A 459 26.00 14.84 17.52
C ASP A 459 24.85 13.83 17.44
N THR A 460 24.91 12.99 16.41
CA THR A 460 24.02 11.83 16.25
C THR A 460 24.24 10.83 17.38
N VAL A 461 23.16 10.30 17.95
CA VAL A 461 23.25 9.27 19.00
C VAL A 461 23.55 7.91 18.35
N ARG A 462 24.63 7.25 18.78
CA ARG A 462 24.95 5.88 18.35
C ARG A 462 23.91 4.91 18.88
N LEU A 463 23.44 4.02 18.00
CA LEU A 463 22.40 3.06 18.37
C LEU A 463 22.87 2.06 19.43
N MET A 464 24.11 1.59 19.37
CA MET A 464 24.63 0.67 20.39
C MET A 464 24.59 1.29 21.80
N ASP A 465 24.96 2.57 21.95
CA ASP A 465 24.87 3.27 23.23
C ASP A 465 23.42 3.34 23.74
N LEU A 466 22.45 3.55 22.84
CA LEU A 466 21.02 3.54 23.18
C LEU A 466 20.55 2.14 23.59
N LEU A 467 21.04 1.09 22.93
CA LEU A 467 20.70 -0.30 23.25
C LEU A 467 21.27 -0.71 24.61
N ASP A 468 22.52 -0.34 24.89
CA ASP A 468 23.20 -0.63 26.16
C ASP A 468 22.58 0.12 27.34
N GLU A 469 22.20 1.38 27.16
CA GLU A 469 21.46 2.14 28.17
C GLU A 469 20.06 1.53 28.42
N GLY A 470 19.39 1.05 27.37
CA GLY A 470 18.12 0.33 27.47
C GLY A 470 18.24 -0.96 28.29
N LEU A 471 19.30 -1.74 28.04
CA LEU A 471 19.64 -2.94 28.82
C LEU A 471 19.87 -2.62 30.28
N LYS A 472 20.71 -1.61 30.56
CA LYS A 472 21.04 -1.18 31.91
C LYS A 472 19.79 -0.82 32.71
N ARG A 473 18.92 0.03 32.16
CA ARG A 473 17.66 0.42 32.81
C ARG A 473 16.69 -0.74 33.02
N SER A 474 16.63 -1.67 32.08
CA SER A 474 15.81 -2.88 32.21
C SER A 474 16.33 -3.76 33.34
N MET A 475 17.65 -3.88 33.46
CA MET A 475 18.29 -4.61 34.54
C MET A 475 18.07 -3.96 35.91
N ASP A 476 18.22 -2.65 36.02
CA ASP A 476 17.98 -1.92 37.28
C ASP A 476 16.55 -2.15 37.78
N LYS A 477 15.54 -2.07 36.89
CA LYS A 477 14.13 -2.38 37.23
C LYS A 477 13.88 -3.83 37.65
N LEU A 478 14.67 -4.77 37.15
CA LEU A 478 14.57 -6.19 37.52
C LEU A 478 15.20 -6.45 38.90
N LYS A 479 16.31 -5.77 39.22
CA LYS A 479 16.94 -5.79 40.54
C LYS A 479 16.04 -5.17 41.60
N ASP A 480 15.40 -4.05 41.31
CA ASP A 480 14.44 -3.40 42.21
C ASP A 480 13.25 -4.31 42.60
N LYS A 481 12.96 -5.34 41.81
CA LYS A 481 11.89 -6.32 42.05
C LYS A 481 12.40 -7.69 42.54
N GLU A 482 13.70 -7.81 42.86
CA GLU A 482 14.37 -9.06 43.25
C GLU A 482 14.17 -10.23 42.26
N ARG A 483 13.97 -9.92 40.97
CA ARG A 483 13.75 -10.93 39.91
C ARG A 483 15.01 -11.34 39.16
N ASP A 484 16.15 -10.74 39.51
CA ASP A 484 17.48 -11.05 39.00
C ASP A 484 17.93 -12.48 39.36
N LYS A 485 17.45 -13.04 40.48
CA LYS A 485 17.78 -14.39 40.96
C LYS A 485 16.99 -15.54 40.31
N VAL A 486 15.93 -15.24 39.53
CA VAL A 486 14.94 -16.25 39.09
C VAL A 486 14.99 -16.56 37.59
N ARG A 487 15.74 -15.81 36.76
CA ARG A 487 15.57 -15.88 35.29
C ARG A 487 16.87 -16.14 34.51
N THR A 488 16.84 -17.19 33.70
CA THR A 488 17.88 -17.59 32.75
C THR A 488 18.07 -16.56 31.64
N SER A 489 19.30 -16.41 31.16
CA SER A 489 19.80 -15.43 30.17
C SER A 489 18.98 -15.29 28.87
N ARG A 490 18.17 -16.30 28.53
CA ARG A 490 17.34 -16.33 27.31
C ARG A 490 16.08 -15.48 27.41
N LEU A 491 15.52 -15.28 28.62
CA LEU A 491 14.33 -14.44 28.83
C LEU A 491 14.68 -12.94 28.91
N PHE A 492 15.94 -12.61 29.20
CA PHE A 492 16.45 -11.24 29.12
C PHE A 492 16.30 -10.66 27.71
N LEU A 493 16.51 -11.47 26.67
CA LEU A 493 16.33 -11.08 25.27
C LEU A 493 14.85 -10.77 24.94
N TYR A 494 13.92 -11.57 25.51
CA TYR A 494 12.48 -11.34 25.35
C TYR A 494 12.00 -10.07 26.05
N ASP A 495 12.48 -9.76 27.27
CA ASP A 495 12.17 -8.48 27.93
C ASP A 495 12.89 -7.29 27.25
N LYS A 496 14.06 -7.52 26.61
CA LYS A 496 14.73 -6.58 25.68
C LYS A 496 13.77 -6.19 24.56
N LEU A 497 13.26 -7.18 23.81
CA LEU A 497 12.30 -6.99 22.71
C LEU A 497 10.97 -6.39 23.19
N ARG A 498 10.47 -6.80 24.36
CA ARG A 498 9.24 -6.25 24.95
C ARG A 498 9.38 -4.80 25.37
N TYR A 499 10.56 -4.36 25.81
CA TYR A 499 10.83 -2.94 26.13
C TYR A 499 10.88 -2.09 24.85
N TYR A 500 11.47 -2.61 23.77
CA TYR A 500 11.47 -1.94 22.46
C TYR A 500 10.09 -1.90 21.80
N GLN A 501 9.29 -2.98 21.91
CA GLN A 501 7.88 -2.99 21.47
C GLN A 501 6.97 -2.13 22.35
N LYS A 502 7.33 -1.93 23.61
CA LYS A 502 6.60 -1.04 24.55
C LYS A 502 6.99 0.43 24.41
N PHE A 503 7.73 0.86 23.39
CA PHE A 503 7.73 2.28 23.01
C PHE A 503 6.31 2.62 22.52
N PRO A 504 5.43 3.17 23.37
CA PRO A 504 4.04 3.47 22.97
C PRO A 504 4.04 4.68 22.01
N SER A 505 5.17 5.38 21.93
CA SER A 505 5.41 6.44 20.98
C SER A 505 5.62 5.92 19.57
N ALA A 506 5.95 4.64 19.31
CA ALA A 506 6.01 4.16 17.91
C ALA A 506 4.62 4.20 17.23
N VAL A 507 3.54 4.00 17.99
CA VAL A 507 2.16 4.06 17.48
C VAL A 507 1.64 5.51 17.42
N ASN A 508 2.04 6.39 18.35
CA ASN A 508 1.70 7.81 18.28
C ASN A 508 2.59 8.62 17.30
N ASP A 509 3.81 8.16 17.05
CA ASP A 509 4.79 8.74 16.10
C ASP A 509 4.72 8.09 14.72
N MET A 510 3.78 7.16 14.45
CA MET A 510 3.41 6.76 13.08
C MET A 510 3.00 7.96 12.23
N LYS A 511 2.66 9.10 12.84
CA LYS A 511 2.44 10.37 12.14
C LYS A 511 3.69 10.92 11.43
N GLN A 512 4.89 10.38 11.69
CA GLN A 512 6.17 10.84 11.12
C GLN A 512 6.80 9.82 10.14
N TYR A 513 6.12 8.73 9.81
CA TYR A 513 6.57 7.76 8.82
C TYR A 513 5.40 7.48 7.89
N GLU A 514 5.64 7.54 6.59
CA GLU A 514 4.68 7.08 5.61
C GLU A 514 5.09 5.68 5.14
N ILE A 515 4.13 4.76 5.17
CA ILE A 515 4.29 3.40 4.65
C ILE A 515 3.69 3.40 3.26
N PHE A 516 4.53 3.28 2.24
CA PHE A 516 4.06 3.22 0.88
C PHE A 516 3.65 1.80 0.52
N PHE A 517 2.42 1.64 0.03
CA PHE A 517 1.97 0.41 -0.58
C PHE A 517 1.88 0.62 -2.08
N MET A 518 2.81 0.03 -2.83
CA MET A 518 2.63 -0.10 -4.27
C MET A 518 2.03 -1.48 -4.55
N LEU A 519 0.78 -1.49 -4.98
CA LEU A 519 0.04 -2.69 -5.38
C LEU A 519 0.11 -2.82 -6.89
N ARG A 520 0.52 -3.99 -7.37
CA ARG A 520 0.50 -4.34 -8.78
C ARG A 520 -0.88 -4.81 -9.24
#